data_AF-A0A0G1QL82-F1
#
_entry.id   AF-A0A0G1QL82-F1
#
_cell.length_a   1.000
_cell.length_b   1.000
_cell.length_c   1.000
_cell.angle_alpha   90.00
_cell.angle_beta   90.00
_cell.angle_gamma   90.00
#
_symmetry.space_group_name_H-M   'P 1'
#
loop_
_entity.id
_entity.type
_entity.pdbx_description
1 polymer ?
#
loop_
_entity_poly.entity_id
_entity_poly.type
_entity_poly.pdbx_seq_one_letter_code
_entity_poly.pdbx_strand_id
1 'polypeptide(L)'
;IITAVTVLKVRIYETFEAFAVSGLPWVSLIFLADSVAKSQFGSFLGFLLTLAFIFIFYYLDSHYKKFTWYGSGKIGFAGLATAGIIFLVRAGLAVFTSGVLSFVDKYEATISGTTAFVCFLLIFNLGRKK
;
A
#
# COMPACT_ATOMS: atom_id res chain seq x y z
N ILE A 1 -14.93 3.33 6.43
CA ILE A 1 -14.34 2.10 7.03
C ILE A 1 -15.16 1.63 8.22
N ILE A 2 -15.35 2.45 9.27
CA ILE A 2 -16.06 2.05 10.50
C ILE A 2 -17.50 1.59 10.22
N THR A 3 -18.25 2.32 9.39
CA THR A 3 -19.64 1.96 9.02
C THR A 3 -19.75 0.70 8.16
N ALA A 4 -18.77 0.41 7.31
CA ALA A 4 -18.76 -0.81 6.49
C ALA A 4 -18.51 -2.06 7.35
N VAL A 5 -17.56 -2.00 8.28
CA VAL A 5 -17.19 -3.14 9.13
C VAL A 5 -18.31 -3.50 10.12
N THR A 6 -18.99 -2.51 10.70
CA THR A 6 -20.02 -2.76 11.71
C THR A 6 -21.39 -3.10 11.13
N VAL A 7 -21.75 -2.56 9.96
CA VAL A 7 -23.09 -2.75 9.37
C VAL A 7 -23.13 -3.89 8.35
N LEU A 8 -22.06 -4.11 7.56
CA LEU A 8 -22.06 -5.11 6.47
C LEU A 8 -21.38 -6.45 6.83
N LYS A 9 -20.87 -6.62 8.07
CA LYS A 9 -20.13 -7.83 8.52
C LYS A 9 -18.94 -8.23 7.61
N VAL A 10 -18.41 -7.29 6.83
CA VAL A 10 -17.25 -7.52 5.96
C VAL A 10 -15.99 -7.65 6.80
N ARG A 11 -15.09 -8.58 6.46
CA ARG A 11 -13.85 -8.73 7.23
C ARG A 11 -12.98 -7.49 7.05
N ILE A 12 -12.29 -7.08 8.12
CA ILE A 12 -11.39 -5.91 8.11
C ILE A 12 -10.38 -6.00 6.94
N TYR A 13 -9.90 -7.22 6.67
CA TYR A 13 -8.97 -7.52 5.59
C TYR A 13 -9.53 -7.28 4.18
N GLU A 14 -10.81 -7.62 3.95
CA GLU A 14 -11.50 -7.36 2.68
C GLU A 14 -11.78 -5.86 2.49
N THR A 15 -12.13 -5.16 3.57
CA THR A 15 -12.32 -3.71 3.53
C THR A 15 -11.01 -2.98 3.23
N PHE A 16 -9.90 -3.44 3.81
CA PHE A 16 -8.57 -2.87 3.57
C PHE A 16 -8.12 -3.10 2.12
N GLU A 17 -8.39 -4.28 1.58
CA GLU A 17 -8.12 -4.57 0.17
C GLU A 17 -8.95 -3.68 -0.77
N ALA A 18 -10.25 -3.55 -0.54
CA ALA A 18 -11.12 -2.67 -1.32
C ALA A 18 -10.67 -1.20 -1.24
N PHE A 19 -10.18 -0.77 -0.07
CA PHE A 19 -9.59 0.55 0.09
C PHE A 19 -8.29 0.71 -0.71
N ALA A 20 -7.42 -0.30 -0.74
CA ALA A 20 -6.19 -0.26 -1.54
C ALA A 20 -6.51 -0.21 -3.04
N VAL A 21 -7.43 -1.05 -3.53
CA VAL A 21 -7.87 -1.08 -4.94
C VAL A 21 -8.47 0.25 -5.37
N SER A 22 -9.31 0.85 -4.53
CA SER A 22 -9.96 2.12 -4.86
C SER A 22 -9.03 3.31 -4.68
N GLY A 23 -8.15 3.30 -3.68
CA GLY A 23 -7.26 4.43 -3.37
C GLY A 23 -6.09 4.59 -4.34
N LEU A 24 -5.47 3.49 -4.78
CA LEU A 24 -4.26 3.55 -5.63
C LEU A 24 -4.46 4.27 -6.98
N PRO A 25 -5.56 4.04 -7.73
CA PRO A 25 -5.83 4.78 -8.97
C PRO A 25 -6.00 6.28 -8.74
N TRP A 26 -6.65 6.67 -7.65
CA TRP A 26 -6.82 8.08 -7.31
C TRP A 26 -5.48 8.76 -7.03
N VAL A 27 -4.61 8.11 -6.25
CA VAL A 27 -3.26 8.64 -5.98
C VAL A 27 -2.45 8.78 -7.28
N SER A 28 -2.55 7.79 -8.17
CA SER A 28 -1.89 7.84 -9.48
C SER A 28 -2.36 9.05 -10.31
N LEU A 29 -3.67 9.27 -10.41
CA LEU A 29 -4.23 10.39 -11.15
C LEU A 29 -3.83 11.76 -10.55
N ILE A 30 -3.71 11.87 -9.22
CA ILE A 30 -3.25 13.09 -8.56
C ILE A 30 -1.79 13.40 -8.95
N PHE A 31 -0.89 12.40 -8.93
CA PHE A 31 0.49 12.61 -9.37
C PHE A 31 0.59 12.97 -10.85
N LEU A 32 -0.25 12.37 -11.69
CA LEU A 32 -0.31 12.69 -13.11
C LEU A 32 -0.80 14.14 -13.32
N ALA A 33 -1.87 14.55 -12.62
CA ALA A 33 -2.39 15.91 -12.70
C ALA A 33 -1.36 16.95 -12.21
N ASP A 34 -0.65 16.67 -11.11
CA ASP A 34 0.42 17.53 -10.61
C ASP A 34 1.61 17.61 -11.56
N SER A 35 1.99 16.48 -12.17
CA SER A 35 3.05 16.41 -13.19
C SER A 35 2.72 17.27 -14.41
N VAL A 36 1.47 17.25 -14.88
CA VAL A 36 1.03 18.05 -16.03
C VAL A 36 0.95 19.53 -15.66
N ALA A 37 0.43 19.86 -14.48
CA ALA A 37 0.25 21.25 -14.06
C ALA A 37 1.57 21.97 -13.74
N LYS A 38 2.53 21.28 -13.12
CA LYS A 38 3.80 21.90 -12.66
C LYS A 38 5.00 21.54 -13.51
N SER A 39 4.85 20.67 -14.52
CA SER A 39 5.95 20.14 -15.35
C SER A 39 7.14 19.63 -14.50
N GLN A 40 6.84 19.00 -13.37
CA GLN A 40 7.84 18.55 -12.42
C GLN A 40 8.18 17.07 -12.66
N PHE A 41 9.46 16.78 -12.94
CA PHE A 41 9.96 15.42 -13.16
C PHE A 41 9.73 14.48 -11.97
N GLY A 42 9.83 15.01 -10.75
CA GLY A 42 9.56 14.24 -9.52
C GLY A 42 8.12 13.73 -9.44
N SER A 43 7.14 14.52 -9.88
CA SER A 43 5.72 14.12 -9.88
C SER A 43 5.44 13.05 -10.93
N PHE A 44 6.14 13.09 -12.07
CA PHE A 44 6.10 12.03 -13.09
C PHE A 44 6.66 10.69 -12.57
N LEU A 45 7.79 10.72 -11.85
CA LEU A 45 8.33 9.54 -11.17
C LEU A 45 7.36 8.98 -10.12
N GLY A 46 6.72 9.85 -9.35
CA GLY A 46 5.68 9.45 -8.39
C GLY A 46 4.49 8.74 -9.04
N PHE A 47 4.06 9.22 -10.22
CA PHE A 47 3.05 8.56 -11.04
C PHE A 47 3.50 7.16 -11.48
N LEU A 48 4.69 7.03 -12.09
CA LEU A 48 5.22 5.74 -12.53
C LEU A 48 5.38 4.74 -11.38
N LEU A 49 5.84 5.21 -10.22
CA LEU A 49 5.98 4.38 -9.03
C LEU A 49 4.62 3.89 -8.51
N THR A 50 3.62 4.78 -8.49
CA THR A 50 2.25 4.41 -8.07
C THR A 50 1.61 3.42 -9.07
N LEU A 51 1.86 3.60 -10.36
CA LEU A 51 1.46 2.66 -11.40
C LEU A 51 2.08 1.28 -11.20
N ALA A 52 3.38 1.23 -10.89
CA ALA A 52 4.07 -0.02 -10.57
C ALA A 52 3.44 -0.72 -9.36
N PHE A 53 3.04 0.02 -8.32
CA PHE A 53 2.33 -0.56 -7.17
C PHE A 53 0.94 -1.11 -7.53
N ILE A 54 0.21 -0.48 -8.46
CA ILE A 54 -1.05 -1.04 -8.97
C ILE A 54 -0.80 -2.38 -9.67
N PHE A 55 0.24 -2.48 -10.50
CA PHE A 55 0.60 -3.75 -11.15
C PHE A 55 0.99 -4.82 -10.14
N ILE A 56 1.79 -4.46 -9.13
CA ILE A 56 2.18 -5.37 -8.05
C ILE A 56 0.93 -5.86 -7.30
N PHE A 57 -0.02 -4.96 -6.99
CA PHE A 57 -1.27 -5.32 -6.34
C PHE A 57 -2.04 -6.38 -7.13
N TYR A 58 -2.28 -6.15 -8.43
CA TYR A 58 -3.01 -7.10 -9.28
C TYR A 58 -2.24 -8.41 -9.46
N TYR A 59 -0.92 -8.35 -9.56
CA TYR A 59 -0.09 -9.55 -9.65
C TYR A 59 -0.22 -10.41 -8.39
N LEU A 60 -0.15 -9.79 -7.20
CA LEU A 60 -0.33 -10.47 -5.92
C LEU A 60 -1.76 -11.00 -5.78
N ASP A 61 -2.78 -10.23 -6.14
CA ASP A 61 -4.18 -10.65 -6.10
C ASP A 61 -4.48 -11.86 -7.01
N SER A 62 -3.82 -11.94 -8.17
CA SER A 62 -3.96 -13.09 -9.06
C SER A 62 -3.24 -14.35 -8.55
N HIS A 63 -2.12 -14.18 -7.82
CA HIS A 63 -1.22 -15.28 -7.44
C HIS A 63 -1.22 -15.64 -5.95
N TYR A 64 -1.92 -14.91 -5.08
CA TYR A 64 -1.73 -15.05 -3.63
C TYR A 64 -2.00 -16.45 -3.09
N LYS A 65 -2.91 -17.21 -3.72
CA LYS A 65 -3.26 -18.58 -3.34
C LYS A 65 -2.19 -19.61 -3.68
N LYS A 66 -1.24 -19.27 -4.57
CA LYS A 66 -0.16 -20.18 -5.02
C LYS A 66 1.10 -20.05 -4.17
N PHE A 67 1.19 -19.04 -3.30
CA PHE A 67 2.38 -18.82 -2.47
C PHE A 67 2.48 -19.86 -1.35
N THR A 68 3.58 -20.61 -1.33
CA THR A 68 3.86 -21.66 -0.32
C THR A 68 3.94 -21.13 1.11
N TRP A 69 4.40 -19.88 1.28
CA TRP A 69 4.49 -19.21 2.58
C TRP A 69 3.15 -18.62 3.07
N TYR A 70 2.16 -18.48 2.18
CA TYR A 70 0.84 -17.95 2.51
C TYR A 70 -0.23 -19.06 2.45
N GLY A 71 -0.28 -19.89 3.50
CA GLY A 71 -1.17 -21.06 3.55
C GLY A 71 -2.66 -20.77 3.81
N SER A 72 -3.03 -19.52 4.12
CA SER A 72 -4.41 -19.17 4.52
C SER A 72 -5.36 -18.99 3.33
N GLY A 73 -4.85 -18.53 2.19
CA GLY A 73 -5.67 -18.27 0.99
C GLY A 73 -6.81 -17.27 1.21
N LYS A 74 -6.77 -16.46 2.28
CA LYS A 74 -7.79 -15.47 2.62
C LYS A 74 -7.59 -14.19 1.82
N ILE A 75 -8.71 -13.53 1.54
CA ILE A 75 -8.75 -12.20 0.92
C ILE A 75 -8.18 -11.18 1.92
N GLY A 76 -7.38 -10.24 1.43
CA GLY A 76 -6.68 -9.21 2.19
C GLY A 76 -5.15 -9.25 2.11
N PHE A 77 -4.58 -10.32 1.57
CA PHE A 77 -3.13 -10.45 1.40
C PHE A 77 -2.56 -9.41 0.44
N ALA A 78 -3.17 -9.25 -0.73
CA ALA A 78 -2.67 -8.34 -1.76
C ALA A 78 -2.68 -6.88 -1.28
N GLY A 79 -3.74 -6.47 -0.59
CA GLY A 79 -3.85 -5.14 0.02
C GLY A 79 -2.78 -4.88 1.08
N LEU A 80 -2.65 -5.79 2.05
CA LEU A 80 -1.65 -5.67 3.12
C LEU A 80 -0.21 -5.70 2.59
N ALA A 81 0.08 -6.58 1.63
CA ALA A 81 1.40 -6.70 1.05
C ALA A 81 1.77 -5.45 0.24
N THR A 82 0.84 -4.95 -0.57
CA THR A 82 1.05 -3.72 -1.35
C THR A 82 1.21 -2.52 -0.43
N ALA A 83 0.37 -2.38 0.61
CA ALA A 83 0.51 -1.32 1.60
C ALA A 83 1.86 -1.40 2.33
N GLY A 84 2.27 -2.59 2.77
CA GLY A 84 3.57 -2.82 3.40
C GLY A 84 4.73 -2.42 2.49
N ILE A 85 4.68 -2.79 1.20
CA ILE A 85 5.68 -2.41 0.20
C ILE A 85 5.70 -0.88 -0.01
N ILE A 86 4.54 -0.23 -0.13
CA ILE A 86 4.44 1.22 -0.29
C ILE A 86 5.10 1.95 0.89
N PHE A 87 4.75 1.57 2.12
CA PHE A 87 5.32 2.18 3.32
C PHE A 87 6.81 1.87 3.48
N LEU A 88 7.28 0.70 3.04
CA LEU A 88 8.69 0.34 3.05
C LEU A 88 9.49 1.17 2.04
N VAL A 89 9.01 1.29 0.80
CA VAL A 89 9.63 2.14 -0.23
C VAL A 89 9.62 3.59 0.23
N ARG A 90 8.53 4.07 0.82
CA ARG A 90 8.44 5.40 1.40
C ARG A 90 9.46 5.61 2.52
N ALA A 91 9.60 4.66 3.44
CA ALA A 91 10.59 4.73 4.50
C ALA A 91 12.02 4.78 3.94
N GLY A 92 12.30 3.99 2.90
CA GLY A 92 13.58 4.02 2.19
C GLY A 92 13.85 5.37 1.54
N LEU A 93 12.90 5.92 0.79
CA LEU A 93 13.03 7.23 0.13
C LEU A 93 13.18 8.38 1.15
N ALA A 94 12.52 8.31 2.29
CA ALA A 94 12.63 9.30 3.36
C ALA A 94 14.05 9.37 3.96
N VAL A 95 14.85 8.30 3.87
CA VAL A 95 16.26 8.31 4.30
C VAL A 95 17.15 9.09 3.31
N PHE A 96 16.85 9.03 2.01
CA PHE A 96 17.68 9.61 0.95
C PHE A 96 17.25 11.00 0.52
N THR A 97 15.98 11.35 0.73
CA THR A 97 15.41 12.62 0.27
C THR A 97 14.54 13.22 1.35
N SER A 98 15.06 14.28 1.99
CA SER A 98 14.42 15.03 3.08
C SER A 98 13.30 15.98 2.63
N GLY A 99 12.89 15.96 1.36
CA GLY A 99 11.99 16.98 0.80
C GLY A 99 10.79 16.48 0.01
N VAL A 100 10.53 15.17 -0.03
CA VAL A 100 9.49 14.61 -0.90
C VAL A 100 8.52 13.79 -0.07
N LEU A 101 7.30 14.32 0.06
CA LEU A 101 6.10 13.69 0.62
C LEU A 101 5.89 13.75 2.15
N SER A 102 5.51 14.93 2.65
CA SER A 102 4.35 15.14 3.55
C SER A 102 4.52 15.17 5.10
N PHE A 103 4.52 16.41 5.64
CA PHE A 103 4.09 16.90 6.98
C PHE A 103 4.88 16.50 8.23
N VAL A 104 5.80 15.53 8.22
CA VAL A 104 6.54 15.11 9.43
C VAL A 104 8.03 14.87 9.10
N ASP A 105 8.74 15.96 8.76
CA ASP A 105 10.15 16.00 8.35
C ASP A 105 11.11 15.10 9.16
N LYS A 106 10.85 14.91 10.47
CA LYS A 106 11.77 14.19 11.37
C LYS A 106 11.36 12.76 11.72
N TYR A 107 10.09 12.39 11.58
CA TYR A 107 9.59 11.08 12.01
C TYR A 107 8.93 10.28 10.88
N GLU A 108 8.90 10.80 9.65
CA GLU A 108 8.32 10.13 8.48
C GLU A 108 8.91 8.74 8.22
N ALA A 109 10.23 8.60 8.30
CA ALA A 109 10.91 7.32 8.09
C ALA A 109 10.52 6.28 9.17
N THR A 110 10.48 6.69 10.43
CA THR A 110 10.15 5.82 11.57
C THR A 110 8.67 5.40 11.55
N ILE A 111 7.76 6.33 11.27
CA ILE A 111 6.32 6.05 11.18
C ILE A 111 6.02 5.14 9.99
N SER A 112 6.65 5.40 8.84
CA SER A 112 6.47 4.56 7.65
C SER A 112 7.06 3.17 7.85
N GLY A 113 8.24 3.07 8.46
CA GLY A 113 8.90 1.79 8.75
C GLY A 113 8.12 0.93 9.75
N THR A 114 7.63 1.53 10.83
CA THR A 114 6.78 0.84 11.82
C THR A 114 5.45 0.38 11.20
N THR A 115 4.82 1.21 10.37
CA THR A 115 3.60 0.83 9.65
C THR A 115 3.84 -0.34 8.71
N ALA A 116 4.94 -0.31 7.93
CA ALA A 116 5.32 -1.43 7.06
C ALA A 116 5.53 -2.72 7.86
N PHE A 117 6.23 -2.64 8.99
CA PHE A 117 6.46 -3.78 9.88
C PHE A 117 5.15 -4.37 10.42
N VAL A 118 4.20 -3.53 10.84
CA VAL A 118 2.87 -3.97 11.28
C VAL A 118 2.11 -4.66 10.13
N CYS A 119 2.16 -4.13 8.90
CA CYS A 119 1.55 -4.78 7.75
C CYS A 119 2.12 -6.19 7.51
N PHE A 120 3.44 -6.37 7.57
CA PHE A 120 4.07 -7.69 7.42
C PHE A 120 3.73 -8.64 8.57
N LEU A 121 3.65 -8.16 9.81
CA LEU A 121 3.17 -8.96 10.95
C LEU A 121 1.72 -9.41 10.80
N LEU A 122 0.85 -8.55 10.27
CA LEU A 122 -0.55 -8.89 10.00
C LEU A 122 -0.64 -9.96 8.90
N ILE A 123 0.18 -9.88 7.86
CA ILE A 123 0.27 -10.92 6.82
C ILE A 123 0.71 -12.26 7.43
N PHE A 124 1.73 -12.24 8.29
CA PHE A 124 2.24 -13.44 8.95
C PHE A 124 1.17 -14.09 9.85
N ASN A 125 0.44 -13.28 10.62
CA ASN A 125 -0.68 -13.77 11.45
C ASN A 125 -1.81 -14.33 10.57
N LEU A 126 -2.13 -13.65 9.47
CA LEU A 126 -3.15 -14.10 8.52
C LEU A 126 -2.76 -15.44 7.89
N GLY A 127 -1.51 -15.61 7.46
CA GLY A 127 -0.97 -16.84 6.89
C GLY A 127 -1.01 -18.06 7.82
N ARG A 128 -0.93 -17.84 9.14
CA ARG A 128 -1.00 -18.91 10.16
C ARG A 128 -2.43 -19.34 10.51
N LYS A 129 -3.41 -18.46 10.37
CA LYS A 129 -4.82 -18.81 10.57
C LYS A 129 -5.31 -19.58 9.36
N LYS A 130 -5.22 -20.91 9.40
CA LYS A 130 -5.98 -21.80 8.49
C LYS A 130 -7.47 -21.57 8.71
#